data_AF-A0A2V9ZQY8-F1
#
_entry.id   AF-A0A2V9ZQY8-F1
#
_cell.length_a   1.000
_cell.length_b   1.000
_cell.length_c   1.000
_cell.angle_alpha   90.00
_cell.angle_beta   90.00
_cell.angle_gamma   90.00
#
_symmetry.space_group_name_H-M   'P 1'
#
loop_
_entity.id
_entity.type
_entity.pdbx_description
1 polymer ?
#
loop_
_entity_poly.entity_id
_entity_poly.type
_entity_poly.pdbx_seq_one_letter_code
_entity_poly.pdbx_strand_id
1 'polypeptide(L)'
;MNCKHTDQIKVKTTDKHVCEECVKLGDTWVHLRLCLSCGHVGCCDSSKNKHATKHFKSSTHPLIRSIEPGESWIWCYVDEMYPGELGVA
;
A
#
# COMPACT_ATOMS: atom_id res chain seq x y z
N MET A 1 11.18 -0.41 18.99
CA MET A 1 11.20 -0.91 17.60
C MET A 1 10.66 0.21 16.73
N ASN A 2 11.54 0.90 15.99
CA ASN A 2 11.17 2.03 15.15
C ASN A 2 11.65 1.75 13.72
N CYS A 3 10.73 1.78 12.77
CA CYS A 3 11.05 1.67 11.35
C CYS A 3 11.77 2.94 10.90
N LYS A 4 12.93 2.81 10.26
CA LYS A 4 13.67 3.97 9.70
C LYS A 4 13.18 4.39 8.32
N HIS A 5 12.19 3.69 7.77
CA HIS A 5 11.70 3.95 6.43
C HIS A 5 10.59 5.02 6.39
N THR A 6 10.04 5.43 7.54
CA THR A 6 8.95 6.42 7.62
C THR A 6 9.34 7.79 7.05
N ASP A 7 10.63 8.12 7.02
CA ASP A 7 11.15 9.31 6.35
C ASP A 7 10.97 9.29 4.82
N GLN A 8 10.67 8.13 4.22
CA GLN A 8 10.42 7.99 2.78
C GLN A 8 8.96 8.24 2.39
N ILE A 9 8.08 8.58 3.34
CA ILE A 9 6.68 8.89 3.08
C ILE A 9 6.58 10.23 2.33
N LYS A 10 6.10 10.18 1.08
CA LYS A 10 5.85 11.35 0.23
C LYS A 10 4.37 11.55 -0.08
N VAL A 11 3.61 10.45 -0.16
CA VAL A 11 2.19 10.43 -0.49
C VAL A 11 1.44 9.84 0.70
N LYS A 12 0.41 10.54 1.19
CA LYS A 12 -0.38 10.11 2.36
C LYS A 12 -1.83 9.78 2.03
N THR A 13 -2.33 10.33 0.92
CA THR A 13 -3.71 10.24 0.45
C THR A 13 -3.72 9.98 -1.06
N THR A 14 -4.85 9.47 -1.56
CA THR A 14 -5.06 9.20 -2.98
C THR A 14 -6.55 9.23 -3.28
N ASP A 15 -6.95 9.71 -4.45
CA ASP A 15 -8.33 9.64 -4.97
C ASP A 15 -8.58 8.31 -5.72
N LYS A 16 -7.57 7.42 -5.79
CA LYS A 16 -7.68 6.12 -6.45
C LYS A 16 -8.31 5.09 -5.52
N HIS A 17 -9.49 4.62 -5.89
CA HIS A 17 -10.23 3.57 -5.18
C HIS A 17 -10.24 2.23 -5.92
N VAL A 18 -9.27 2.02 -6.82
CA VAL A 18 -9.17 0.80 -7.63
C VAL A 18 -7.72 0.34 -7.75
N CYS A 19 -7.52 -0.96 -7.96
CA CYS A 19 -6.25 -1.49 -8.43
C CYS A 19 -6.25 -1.45 -9.96
N GLU A 20 -5.50 -0.51 -10.55
CA GLU A 20 -5.47 -0.29 -12.00
C GLU A 20 -5.03 -1.55 -12.77
N GLU A 21 -4.07 -2.32 -12.23
CA GLU A 21 -3.66 -3.57 -12.84
C GLU A 21 -4.77 -4.63 -12.83
N CYS A 22 -5.56 -4.75 -11.76
CA CYS A 22 -6.69 -5.68 -11.74
C CYS A 22 -7.77 -5.25 -12.76
N VAL A 23 -8.07 -3.95 -12.85
CA VAL A 23 -9.03 -3.42 -13.84
C VAL A 23 -8.60 -3.76 -15.27
N LYS A 24 -7.31 -3.59 -15.60
CA LYS A 24 -6.76 -3.94 -16.92
C LYS A 24 -6.87 -5.43 -17.24
N LEU A 25 -6.82 -6.29 -16.22
CA LEU A 25 -6.97 -7.74 -16.35
C LEU A 25 -8.44 -8.20 -16.35
N GLY A 26 -9.39 -7.31 -16.03
CA GLY A 26 -10.78 -7.70 -15.78
C GLY A 26 -10.96 -8.55 -14.51
N ASP A 27 -10.02 -8.47 -13.56
CA ASP A 27 -10.04 -9.19 -12.29
C ASP A 27 -10.53 -8.29 -11.15
N THR A 28 -10.92 -8.91 -10.03
CA THR A 28 -11.31 -8.24 -8.79
C THR A 28 -10.18 -8.24 -7.76
N TRP A 29 -10.41 -7.56 -6.63
CA TRP A 29 -9.52 -7.52 -5.48
C TRP A 29 -10.31 -7.57 -4.18
N VAL A 30 -9.62 -7.85 -3.09
CA VAL A 30 -10.18 -7.86 -1.73
C VAL A 30 -10.03 -6.47 -1.11
N HIS A 31 -8.79 -6.05 -0.87
CA HIS A 31 -8.47 -4.75 -0.28
C HIS A 31 -7.35 -4.05 -1.06
N LEU A 32 -7.28 -2.73 -0.90
CA LEU A 32 -6.31 -1.86 -1.57
C LEU A 32 -5.23 -1.37 -0.61
N ARG A 33 -4.03 -1.18 -1.17
CA ARG A 33 -2.85 -0.68 -0.48
C ARG A 33 -2.25 0.46 -1.29
N LEU A 34 -2.08 1.61 -0.64
CA LEU A 34 -1.42 2.78 -1.20
C LEU A 34 0.07 2.74 -0.87
N CYS A 35 0.93 2.84 -1.88
CA CYS A 35 2.36 3.05 -1.70
C CYS A 35 2.62 4.49 -1.24
N LEU A 36 3.23 4.63 -0.06
CA LEU A 36 3.50 5.93 0.54
C LEU A 36 4.67 6.68 -0.12
N SER A 37 5.47 6.01 -0.95
CA SER A 37 6.62 6.62 -1.63
C SER A 37 6.25 7.26 -2.98
N CYS A 38 5.32 6.66 -3.74
CA CYS A 38 4.99 7.09 -5.10
C CYS A 38 3.50 7.22 -5.41
N GLY A 39 2.60 6.83 -4.49
CA GLY A 39 1.15 6.95 -4.70
C GLY A 39 0.51 5.82 -5.52
N HIS A 40 1.25 4.76 -5.85
CA HIS A 40 0.69 3.58 -6.52
C HIS A 40 -0.36 2.88 -5.65
N VAL A 41 -1.48 2.45 -6.23
CA VAL A 41 -2.52 1.68 -5.52
C VAL A 41 -2.56 0.27 -6.08
N GLY A 42 -2.23 -0.70 -5.22
CA GLY A 42 -2.22 -2.12 -5.57
C GLY A 42 -3.15 -2.93 -4.68
N CYS A 43 -3.64 -4.06 -5.18
CA CYS A 43 -4.38 -5.02 -4.37
C CYS A 43 -3.48 -5.75 -3.35
N CYS A 44 -4.05 -6.07 -2.19
CA CYS A 44 -3.36 -6.68 -1.06
C CYS A 44 -2.89 -8.12 -1.33
N ASP A 45 -2.12 -8.71 -0.40
CA ASP A 45 -1.60 -10.07 -0.56
C ASP A 45 -2.68 -11.17 -0.48
N SER A 46 -3.81 -10.88 0.17
CA SER A 46 -4.99 -11.76 0.17
C SER A 46 -5.78 -11.70 -1.15
N SER A 47 -5.48 -10.75 -2.04
CA SER A 47 -6.05 -10.71 -3.38
C SER A 47 -5.28 -11.65 -4.31
N LYS A 48 -5.97 -12.27 -5.27
CA LYS A 48 -5.40 -13.19 -6.27
C LYS A 48 -4.08 -12.68 -6.89
N ASN A 49 -4.03 -11.39 -7.24
CA ASN A 49 -2.94 -10.83 -8.04
C ASN A 49 -1.77 -10.20 -7.24
N LYS A 50 -1.97 -9.87 -5.95
CA LYS A 50 -0.93 -9.36 -5.03
C LYS A 50 -0.12 -8.16 -5.57
N HIS A 51 -0.80 -7.22 -6.21
CA HIS A 51 -0.15 -6.11 -6.92
C HIS A 51 0.66 -5.19 -6.00
N ALA A 52 0.22 -4.96 -4.75
CA ALA A 52 1.00 -4.18 -3.79
C ALA A 52 2.38 -4.80 -3.49
N THR A 53 2.41 -6.12 -3.27
CA THR A 53 3.65 -6.86 -3.02
C THR A 53 4.54 -6.92 -4.28
N LYS A 54 3.94 -7.12 -5.46
CA LYS A 54 4.68 -7.05 -6.74
C LYS A 54 5.29 -5.68 -6.98
N HIS A 55 4.54 -4.61 -6.69
CA HIS A 55 5.01 -3.23 -6.76
C HIS A 55 6.22 -3.01 -5.85
N PHE A 56 6.16 -3.45 -4.59
CA PHE A 56 7.31 -3.41 -3.69
C PHE A 56 8.53 -4.13 -4.27
N LYS A 57 8.37 -5.35 -4.78
CA LYS A 57 9.48 -6.13 -5.37
C LYS A 57 10.13 -5.45 -6.58
N SER A 58 9.36 -4.68 -7.35
CA SER A 58 9.84 -3.98 -8.55
C SER A 58 10.47 -2.62 -8.23
N SER A 59 9.84 -1.85 -7.34
CA SER A 59 10.19 -0.45 -7.06
C SER A 59 11.01 -0.25 -5.79
N THR A 60 11.14 -1.29 -4.97
CA THR A 60 11.75 -1.29 -3.64
C THR A 60 11.16 -0.25 -2.67
N HIS A 61 9.95 0.23 -2.93
CA HIS A 61 9.24 1.15 -2.02
C HIS A 61 8.76 0.43 -0.76
N PRO A 62 9.36 0.71 0.41
CA PRO A 62 9.22 -0.15 1.58
C PRO A 62 7.86 0.00 2.28
N LEU A 63 7.17 1.12 2.09
CA LEU A 63 5.99 1.49 2.86
C LEU A 63 4.71 1.49 2.05
N ILE A 64 3.70 0.83 2.59
CA ILE A 64 2.32 0.90 2.14
C ILE A 64 1.40 1.28 3.29
N ARG A 65 0.23 1.80 2.95
CA ARG A 65 -0.87 2.09 3.87
C ARG A 65 -2.14 1.38 3.39
N SER A 66 -2.97 0.93 4.32
CA SER A 66 -4.34 0.53 3.98
C SER A 66 -5.23 1.74 3.70
N ILE A 67 -5.99 1.66 2.61
CA ILE A 67 -6.99 2.66 2.23
C ILE A 67 -8.41 2.09 2.29
N GLU A 68 -8.60 1.00 3.05
CA GLU A 68 -9.93 0.48 3.32
C GLU A 68 -10.68 1.39 4.29
N PRO A 69 -12.02 1.47 4.19
CA PRO A 69 -12.82 2.24 5.14
C PRO A 69 -12.56 1.81 6.58
N GLY A 70 -12.11 2.75 7.43
CA GLY A 70 -11.79 2.49 8.83
C GLY A 70 -10.36 2.01 9.10
N GLU A 71 -9.55 1.79 8.08
CA GLU A 71 -8.14 1.41 8.23
C GLU A 71 -7.18 2.58 7.91
N SER A 72 -6.24 2.85 8.81
CA SER A 72 -5.23 3.91 8.70
C SER A 72 -3.79 3.40 8.84
N TRP A 73 -3.62 2.10 9.05
CA TRP A 73 -2.33 1.51 9.40
C TRP A 73 -1.33 1.54 8.23
N ILE A 74 -0.06 1.62 8.59
CA ILE A 74 1.10 1.54 7.70
C ILE A 74 1.76 0.18 7.88
N TRP A 75 2.25 -0.41 6.81
CA TRP A 75 3.07 -1.61 6.84
C TRP A 75 4.41 -1.35 6.14
N CYS A 76 5.50 -1.80 6.77
CA CYS A 76 6.83 -1.83 6.17
C CYS A 76 7.16 -3.24 5.70
N TYR A 77 7.40 -3.41 4.40
CA TYR A 77 7.79 -4.70 3.83
C TYR A 77 9.21 -5.11 4.21
N VAL A 78 10.11 -4.16 4.47
CA VAL A 78 11.52 -4.45 4.79
C VAL A 78 11.68 -4.87 6.24
N ASP A 79 11.01 -4.15 7.15
CA ASP A 79 11.09 -4.40 8.59
C ASP A 79 9.99 -5.38 9.07
N GLU A 80 9.10 -5.80 8.17
CA GLU A 80 7.95 -6.70 8.44
C GLU A 80 7.14 -6.30 9.68
N MET A 81 6.84 -5.01 9.81
CA MET A 81 6.17 -4.45 10.98
C MET A 81 5.22 -3.29 10.64
N TYR A 82 4.36 -2.95 11.60
CA TYR A 82 3.50 -1.76 11.56
C TYR A 82 4.20 -0.59 12.26
N PRO A 83 4.77 0.39 11.52
CA PRO A 83 5.43 1.53 12.14
C PRO A 83 4.47 2.57 12.76
N GLY A 84 3.17 2.47 12.45
CA GLY A 84 2.15 3.38 12.96
C GLY A 84 0.97 3.48 12.00
N GLU A 85 0.21 4.56 12.16
CA GLU A 85 -0.96 4.88 11.34
C GLU A 85 -0.89 6.33 10.83
N LEU A 86 -1.44 6.56 9.64
CA LEU A 86 -1.68 7.90 9.13
C LEU A 86 -3.15 8.23 9.35
N GLY A 87 -3.44 9.11 10.31
CA GLY A 87 -4.79 9.65 10.49
C GLY A 87 -5.37 10.10 9.15
N VAL A 88 -6.58 9.64 8.84
CA VAL A 88 -7.35 10.19 7.71
C VAL A 88 -7.71 11.62 8.15
N ALA A 89 -7.15 12.63 7.47
CA ALA A 89 -7.56 14.01 7.68
C ALA A 89 -9.01 14.21 7.22
#